data_AF-F0XGQ9-F1
#
_entry.id   AF-F0XGQ9-F1
#
_cell.length_a   1.000
_cell.length_b   1.000
_cell.length_c   1.000
_cell.angle_alpha   90.00
_cell.angle_beta   90.00
_cell.angle_gamma   90.00
#
_symmetry.space_group_name_H-M   'P 1'
#
loop_
_entity.id
_entity.type
_entity.pdbx_description
1 polymer ?
#
loop_
_entity_poly.entity_id
_entity_poly.type
_entity_poly.pdbx_seq_one_letter_code
_entity_poly.pdbx_strand_id
1 'polypeptide(L)'
;MPPTSVFRHVPRPRLVRTIGSPASLRLISVLSTNAHIKAFRLATLPPSYLLSYLDTSPPSAAASIGTATELPPTPRSFTANPRFLSVLNETLREHAHRDDGLKSQALAFAASGGSIFGAGTGSAATKGGSHQGGAGGGGLGGWVHLSDLRNPPDYGRIAWPEDILGSVEVDRTGGLLDSFQSSGTYRIVTNEGILGLSDFLREKLVERLREVDKEDTADRPQVLE
;
A
#
# COMPACT_ATOMS: atom_id res chain seq x y z
N MET A 1 78.01 32.36 -30.82
CA MET A 1 77.45 31.30 -29.95
C MET A 1 76.73 31.96 -28.78
N PRO A 2 75.40 31.88 -28.69
CA PRO A 2 74.62 32.30 -27.51
C PRO A 2 74.50 31.13 -26.50
N PRO A 3 73.98 31.38 -25.29
CA PRO A 3 72.70 30.72 -25.03
C PRO A 3 71.61 31.65 -24.50
N THR A 4 70.48 31.49 -25.16
CA THR A 4 69.13 32.01 -25.00
C THR A 4 68.53 31.66 -23.64
N SER A 5 68.00 32.64 -22.92
CA SER A 5 67.23 32.43 -21.68
C SER A 5 65.81 31.97 -22.04
N VAL A 6 65.42 30.81 -21.52
CA VAL A 6 64.16 30.11 -21.83
C VAL A 6 63.08 30.57 -20.86
N PHE A 7 62.07 31.27 -21.37
CA PHE A 7 60.84 31.59 -20.64
C PHE A 7 60.06 30.30 -20.34
N ARG A 8 59.96 29.91 -19.07
CA ARG A 8 59.17 28.75 -18.64
C ARG A 8 57.70 29.16 -18.54
N HIS A 9 56.89 28.73 -19.50
CA HIS A 9 55.44 28.88 -19.51
C HIS A 9 54.82 28.05 -18.37
N VAL A 10 54.11 28.69 -17.44
CA VAL A 10 53.30 28.01 -16.42
C VAL A 10 51.87 27.92 -16.97
N PRO A 11 51.28 26.73 -17.16
CA PRO A 11 49.90 26.62 -17.62
C PRO A 11 48.95 27.03 -16.49
N ARG A 12 48.05 27.97 -16.79
CA ARG A 12 46.94 28.35 -15.90
C ARG A 12 46.00 27.15 -15.73
N PRO A 13 45.55 26.81 -14.51
CA PRO A 13 44.53 25.78 -14.33
C PRO A 13 43.23 26.23 -14.99
N ARG A 14 42.73 25.43 -15.94
CA ARG A 14 41.36 25.57 -16.46
C ARG A 14 40.40 25.28 -15.31
N LEU A 15 39.66 26.30 -14.87
CA LEU A 15 38.47 26.10 -14.06
C LEU A 15 37.47 25.31 -14.90
N VAL A 16 37.39 24.00 -14.67
CA VAL A 16 36.27 23.18 -15.15
C VAL A 16 35.09 23.57 -14.26
N ARG A 17 34.25 24.46 -14.79
CA ARG A 17 32.92 24.71 -14.24
C ARG A 17 32.14 23.42 -14.43
N THR A 18 32.10 22.59 -13.39
CA THR A 18 31.17 21.47 -13.28
C THR A 18 29.78 22.07 -13.46
N ILE A 19 29.21 21.85 -14.64
CA ILE A 19 27.80 22.10 -14.90
C ILE A 19 27.09 21.11 -13.99
N GLY A 20 26.64 21.58 -12.83
CA GLY A 20 25.75 20.80 -11.99
C GLY A 20 24.60 20.34 -12.87
N SER A 21 24.38 19.02 -12.92
CA SER A 21 23.27 18.43 -13.66
C SER A 21 22.01 19.23 -13.35
N PRO A 22 21.28 19.70 -14.37
CA PRO A 22 19.98 20.28 -14.11
C PRO A 22 19.15 19.21 -13.40
N ALA A 23 18.68 19.52 -12.19
CA ALA A 23 17.69 18.71 -11.51
C ALA A 23 16.47 18.68 -12.43
N SER A 24 16.33 17.57 -13.16
CA SER A 24 15.27 17.41 -14.14
C SER A 24 13.95 17.32 -13.40
N LEU A 25 13.03 18.22 -13.75
CA LEU A 25 11.70 18.32 -13.16
C LEU A 25 10.88 17.12 -13.64
N ARG A 26 10.85 16.06 -12.82
CA ARG A 26 10.10 14.84 -13.10
C ARG A 26 8.60 15.08 -12.98
N LEU A 27 7.84 14.61 -13.96
CA LEU A 27 6.37 14.50 -13.91
C LEU A 27 5.97 13.35 -12.98
N ILE A 28 5.93 13.64 -11.67
CA ILE A 28 5.29 12.76 -10.69
C ILE A 28 3.78 12.90 -10.89
N SER A 29 3.18 11.95 -11.61
CA SER A 29 1.73 11.87 -11.66
C SER A 29 1.25 11.19 -10.38
N VAL A 30 0.59 11.96 -9.53
CA VAL A 30 -0.11 11.44 -8.36
C VAL A 30 -1.42 10.84 -8.86
N LEU A 31 -1.69 9.59 -8.50
CA LEU A 31 -2.95 8.96 -8.87
C LEU A 31 -4.10 9.70 -8.19
N SER A 32 -5.10 10.13 -8.96
CA SER A 32 -6.29 10.81 -8.42
C SER A 32 -7.05 9.94 -7.41
N THR A 33 -6.98 8.61 -7.58
CA THR A 33 -7.56 7.62 -6.66
C THR A 33 -6.82 7.52 -5.33
N ASN A 34 -5.49 7.73 -5.31
CA ASN A 34 -4.71 7.65 -4.09
C ASN A 34 -3.52 8.63 -4.14
N ALA A 35 -3.64 9.72 -3.36
CA ALA A 35 -2.69 10.82 -3.36
C ALA A 35 -1.26 10.44 -2.90
N HIS A 36 -1.12 9.30 -2.23
CA HIS A 36 0.17 8.83 -1.70
C HIS A 36 0.90 7.89 -2.66
N ILE A 37 0.24 7.43 -3.73
CA ILE A 37 0.87 6.55 -4.72
C ILE A 37 1.34 7.37 -5.90
N LYS A 38 2.63 7.25 -6.19
CA LYS A 38 3.30 7.99 -7.26
C LYS A 38 3.59 7.07 -8.43
N ALA A 39 3.32 7.58 -9.64
CA ALA A 39 3.66 6.91 -10.88
C ALA A 39 4.92 7.52 -11.51
N PHE A 40 5.94 6.68 -11.71
CA PHE A 40 7.20 7.02 -12.38
C PHE A 40 7.20 6.41 -13.77
N ARG A 41 7.44 7.22 -14.81
CA ARG A 41 7.50 6.70 -16.19
C ARG A 41 8.83 5.99 -16.43
N LEU A 42 8.79 4.76 -16.92
CA LEU A 42 9.98 3.94 -17.21
C LEU A 42 10.46 4.14 -18.65
N ALA A 43 11.78 4.02 -18.86
CA ALA A 43 12.43 4.11 -20.18
C ALA A 43 12.33 2.82 -21.01
N THR A 44 11.17 2.16 -20.97
CA THR A 44 10.92 0.89 -21.66
C THR A 44 9.95 1.06 -22.82
N LEU A 45 10.08 0.23 -23.84
CA LEU A 45 9.10 0.07 -24.91
C LEU A 45 8.46 -1.33 -24.75
N PRO A 46 7.14 -1.45 -24.50
CA PRO A 46 6.11 -0.39 -24.42
C PRO A 46 6.26 0.53 -23.19
N PRO A 47 5.69 1.75 -23.25
CA PRO A 47 5.74 2.71 -22.14
C PRO A 47 5.06 2.10 -20.91
N SER A 48 5.81 2.02 -19.81
CA SER A 48 5.32 1.51 -18.53
C SER A 48 5.53 2.53 -17.43
N TYR A 49 4.74 2.41 -16.37
CA TYR A 49 4.76 3.26 -15.19
C TYR A 49 5.04 2.39 -13.98
N LEU A 50 6.03 2.76 -13.19
CA LEU A 50 6.32 2.13 -11.91
C LEU A 50 5.54 2.86 -10.81
N LEU A 51 4.74 2.13 -10.04
CA LEU A 51 3.96 2.67 -8.94
C LEU A 51 4.70 2.45 -7.63
N SER A 52 4.90 3.50 -6.83
CA SER A 52 5.58 3.41 -5.54
C SER A 52 4.98 4.37 -4.51
N TYR A 53 5.13 4.02 -3.24
CA TYR A 53 4.87 4.92 -2.11
C TYR A 53 6.05 5.81 -1.76
N LEU A 54 7.26 5.46 -2.24
CA LEU A 54 8.49 6.17 -1.89
C LEU A 54 8.85 7.22 -2.95
N ASP A 55 9.40 8.33 -2.47
CA ASP A 55 9.89 9.45 -3.28
C ASP A 55 11.37 9.30 -3.66
N THR A 56 11.97 8.15 -3.36
CA THR A 56 13.40 7.93 -3.55
C THR A 56 13.79 8.01 -5.02
N SER A 57 14.88 8.72 -5.31
CA SER A 57 15.46 8.83 -6.66
C SER A 57 16.85 8.21 -6.71
N PRO A 58 17.10 7.20 -7.56
CA PRO A 58 16.12 6.44 -8.37
C PRO A 58 15.20 5.54 -7.52
N PRO A 59 13.97 5.25 -7.98
CA PRO A 59 13.07 4.35 -7.28
C PRO A 59 13.63 2.93 -7.29
N SER A 60 13.55 2.20 -6.17
CA SER A 60 13.87 0.77 -6.14
C SER A 60 12.72 -0.04 -6.74
N ALA A 61 13.04 -0.99 -7.63
CA ALA A 61 12.06 -1.94 -8.12
C ALA A 61 11.52 -2.83 -6.98
N ALA A 62 12.37 -3.14 -5.99
CA ALA A 62 12.03 -4.02 -4.88
C ALA A 62 10.98 -3.41 -3.94
N ALA A 63 11.08 -2.11 -3.67
CA ALA A 63 10.13 -1.38 -2.81
C ALA A 63 8.93 -0.81 -3.59
N SER A 64 8.81 -1.09 -4.89
CA SER A 64 7.69 -0.64 -5.72
C SER A 64 6.45 -1.52 -5.51
N ILE A 65 5.25 -0.91 -5.64
CA ILE A 65 3.96 -1.60 -5.58
C ILE A 65 3.80 -2.53 -6.80
N GLY A 66 4.26 -2.07 -7.96
CA GLY A 66 4.21 -2.81 -9.21
C GLY A 66 4.37 -1.91 -10.42
N THR A 67 4.11 -2.47 -11.60
CA THR A 67 4.19 -1.76 -12.87
C THR A 67 2.82 -1.70 -13.54
N ALA A 68 2.53 -0.60 -14.22
CA ALA A 68 1.31 -0.38 -14.97
C ALA A 68 1.63 0.05 -16.40
N THR A 69 0.86 -0.39 -17.39
CA THR A 69 1.00 0.07 -18.79
C THR A 69 0.11 1.28 -19.11
N GLU A 70 -0.87 1.57 -18.26
CA GLU A 70 -1.87 2.63 -18.45
C GLU A 70 -2.19 3.31 -17.10
N LEU A 71 -2.54 4.61 -17.14
CA LEU A 71 -3.00 5.39 -16.00
C LEU A 71 -4.40 5.96 -16.31
N PRO A 72 -5.41 5.76 -15.46
CA PRO A 72 -5.39 5.03 -14.18
C PRO A 72 -5.16 3.52 -14.36
N PRO A 73 -4.50 2.85 -13.40
CA PRO A 73 -4.22 1.42 -13.51
C PRO A 73 -5.52 0.61 -13.43
N THR A 74 -5.66 -0.37 -14.31
CA THR A 74 -6.75 -1.35 -14.28
C THR A 74 -6.18 -2.74 -13.96
N PRO A 75 -7.01 -3.71 -13.54
CA PRO A 75 -6.54 -5.07 -13.27
C PRO A 75 -5.85 -5.76 -14.46
N ARG A 76 -6.10 -5.27 -15.69
CA ARG A 76 -5.49 -5.80 -16.91
C ARG A 76 -4.18 -5.10 -17.28
N SER A 77 -4.04 -3.83 -16.90
CA SER A 77 -2.85 -3.02 -17.21
C SER A 77 -1.81 -3.02 -16.09
N PHE A 78 -2.13 -3.58 -14.91
CA PHE A 78 -1.27 -3.59 -13.73
C PHE A 78 -0.68 -4.99 -13.43
N THR A 79 0.63 -5.02 -13.21
CA THR A 79 1.37 -6.19 -12.74
C THR A 79 1.89 -5.91 -11.33
N ALA A 80 1.39 -6.67 -10.36
CA ALA A 80 1.79 -6.57 -8.96
C ALA A 80 3.22 -7.04 -8.74
N ASN A 81 3.97 -6.33 -7.88
CA ASN A 81 5.23 -6.83 -7.38
C ASN A 81 4.96 -7.87 -6.26
N PRO A 82 5.37 -9.15 -6.41
CA PRO A 82 5.15 -10.15 -5.37
C PRO A 82 5.91 -9.84 -4.08
N ARG A 83 7.07 -9.15 -4.14
CA ARG A 83 7.81 -8.72 -2.95
C ARG A 83 7.00 -7.73 -2.12
N PHE A 84 6.35 -6.79 -2.78
CA PHE A 84 5.49 -5.81 -2.11
C PHE A 84 4.33 -6.48 -1.36
N LEU A 85 3.69 -7.49 -1.95
CA LEU A 85 2.61 -8.23 -1.26
C LEU A 85 3.12 -8.95 0.00
N SER A 86 4.32 -9.51 -0.03
CA SER A 86 4.93 -10.11 1.16
C SER A 86 5.16 -9.05 2.26
N VAL A 87 5.76 -7.92 1.90
CA VAL A 87 6.02 -6.81 2.84
C VAL A 87 4.72 -6.24 3.40
N LEU A 88 3.69 -6.09 2.57
CA LEU A 88 2.35 -5.68 2.99
C LEU A 88 1.78 -6.67 4.01
N ASN A 89 1.76 -7.96 3.69
CA ASN A 89 1.21 -8.98 4.57
C ASN A 89 1.97 -9.09 5.90
N GLU A 90 3.30 -8.91 5.90
CA GLU A 90 4.12 -8.85 7.11
C GLU A 90 3.76 -7.62 7.96
N THR A 91 3.69 -6.44 7.35
CA THR A 91 3.30 -5.19 8.03
C THR A 91 1.90 -5.31 8.65
N LEU A 92 0.95 -5.87 7.90
CA LEU A 92 -0.40 -6.11 8.39
C LEU A 92 -0.41 -7.11 9.54
N ARG A 93 0.41 -8.17 9.48
CA ARG A 93 0.50 -9.13 10.57
C ARG A 93 0.93 -8.46 11.88
N GLU A 94 1.91 -7.56 11.82
CA GLU A 94 2.46 -6.89 13.01
C GLU A 94 1.59 -5.72 13.53
N HIS A 95 0.76 -5.12 12.67
CA HIS A 95 0.10 -3.85 12.98
C HIS A 95 -1.41 -3.82 12.78
N ALA A 96 -2.03 -4.81 12.13
CA ALA A 96 -3.48 -4.82 11.91
C ALA A 96 -4.27 -4.77 13.22
N HIS A 97 -3.81 -5.46 14.27
CA HIS A 97 -4.45 -5.44 15.59
C HIS A 97 -4.42 -4.05 16.26
N ARG A 98 -3.60 -3.11 15.77
CA ARG A 98 -3.47 -1.74 16.28
C ARG A 98 -4.28 -0.73 15.49
N ASP A 99 -4.88 -1.11 14.39
CA ASP A 99 -5.71 -0.22 13.57
C ASP A 99 -7.00 0.17 14.33
N ASP A 100 -7.27 1.47 14.41
CA ASP A 100 -8.41 1.98 15.18
C ASP A 100 -9.76 1.68 14.50
N GLY A 101 -9.79 1.64 13.16
CA GLY A 101 -10.97 1.22 12.41
C GLY A 101 -11.33 -0.23 12.74
N LEU A 102 -10.34 -1.12 12.70
CA LEU A 102 -10.52 -2.54 13.03
C LEU A 102 -10.91 -2.75 14.50
N LYS A 103 -10.30 -2.01 15.45
CA LYS A 103 -10.70 -2.05 16.87
C LYS A 103 -12.14 -1.62 17.07
N SER A 104 -12.57 -0.55 16.40
CA SER A 104 -13.95 -0.07 16.50
C SER A 104 -14.95 -1.12 16.00
N GLN A 105 -14.61 -1.83 14.92
CA GLN A 105 -15.41 -2.93 14.39
C GLN A 105 -15.45 -4.12 15.35
N ALA A 106 -14.32 -4.46 15.98
CA ALA A 106 -14.22 -5.53 16.98
C ALA A 106 -15.02 -5.23 18.25
N LEU A 107 -14.98 -3.99 18.73
CA LEU A 107 -15.79 -3.54 19.85
C LEU A 107 -17.29 -3.56 19.52
N ALA A 108 -17.67 -3.08 18.33
CA ALA A 108 -19.06 -3.15 17.88
C ALA A 108 -19.55 -4.60 17.75
N PHE A 109 -18.70 -5.49 17.26
CA PHE A 109 -18.95 -6.94 17.21
C PHE A 109 -19.21 -7.51 18.61
N ALA A 110 -18.34 -7.25 19.58
CA ALA A 110 -18.52 -7.74 20.96
C ALA A 110 -19.74 -7.12 21.67
N ALA A 111 -20.00 -5.83 21.45
CA ALA A 111 -21.17 -5.13 22.00
C ALA A 111 -22.49 -5.67 21.43
N SER A 112 -22.49 -6.06 20.15
CA SER A 112 -23.66 -6.68 19.51
C SER A 112 -24.00 -8.07 20.08
N GLY A 113 -23.00 -8.75 20.66
CA GLY A 113 -23.11 -10.04 21.34
C GLY A 113 -23.98 -10.05 22.60
N GLY A 114 -24.56 -8.91 23.00
CA GLY A 114 -25.52 -8.79 24.10
C GLY A 114 -26.79 -7.97 23.79
N SER A 115 -27.03 -7.53 22.54
CA SER A 115 -28.17 -6.62 22.28
C SER A 115 -28.86 -6.70 20.90
N ILE A 116 -28.62 -7.75 20.09
CA ILE A 116 -29.48 -8.03 18.91
C ILE A 116 -30.54 -9.12 19.19
N PHE A 117 -30.43 -9.87 20.30
CA PHE A 117 -31.39 -10.93 20.67
C PHE A 117 -31.91 -10.87 22.11
N GLY A 118 -31.98 -9.68 22.71
CA GLY A 118 -32.27 -9.55 24.14
C GLY A 118 -33.18 -8.40 24.54
N ALA A 119 -34.31 -8.16 23.87
CA ALA A 119 -35.54 -7.56 24.43
C ALA A 119 -36.59 -7.30 23.34
N GLY A 120 -37.79 -7.89 23.46
CA GLY A 120 -38.98 -7.40 22.73
C GLY A 120 -39.70 -8.43 21.86
N THR A 121 -40.71 -9.06 22.44
CA THR A 121 -42.05 -9.31 21.85
C THR A 121 -42.24 -9.13 20.33
N GLY A 122 -42.56 -10.23 19.64
CA GLY A 122 -43.59 -10.27 18.59
C GLY A 122 -43.31 -9.67 17.21
N SER A 123 -43.46 -10.51 16.19
CA SER A 123 -43.93 -10.24 14.81
C SER A 123 -42.99 -10.71 13.71
N ALA A 124 -43.54 -11.59 12.88
CA ALA A 124 -42.99 -12.04 11.62
C ALA A 124 -42.73 -10.88 10.65
N ALA A 125 -41.57 -10.86 10.01
CA ALA A 125 -41.39 -10.27 8.69
C ALA A 125 -40.27 -11.00 7.95
N THR A 126 -40.68 -11.66 6.87
CA THR A 126 -39.85 -12.21 5.80
C THR A 126 -38.89 -11.16 5.25
N LYS A 127 -37.63 -11.54 4.99
CA LYS A 127 -36.82 -10.98 3.89
C LYS A 127 -35.62 -11.87 3.63
N GLY A 128 -35.62 -12.47 2.44
CA GLY A 128 -34.49 -13.19 1.88
C GLY A 128 -33.32 -12.25 1.62
N GLY A 129 -32.14 -12.72 1.99
CA GLY A 129 -30.84 -12.15 1.69
C GLY A 129 -29.84 -13.21 2.11
N SER A 130 -28.94 -13.60 1.22
CA SER A 130 -27.84 -14.53 1.47
C SER A 130 -26.88 -13.91 2.50
N HIS A 131 -27.24 -14.00 3.77
CA HIS A 131 -26.48 -13.55 4.92
C HIS A 131 -25.51 -14.67 5.31
N GLN A 132 -24.34 -14.70 4.69
CA GLN A 132 -23.25 -15.59 5.10
C GLN A 132 -22.01 -14.76 5.39
N GLY A 133 -21.61 -14.76 6.66
CA GLY A 133 -20.37 -14.17 7.16
C GLY A 133 -20.63 -13.05 8.16
N GLY A 134 -20.34 -13.31 9.44
CA GLY A 134 -20.58 -12.39 10.56
C GLY A 134 -21.37 -13.01 11.71
N ALA A 135 -21.27 -14.33 11.92
CA ALA A 135 -21.89 -14.99 13.07
C ALA A 135 -20.92 -15.02 14.24
N GLY A 136 -21.10 -14.11 15.19
CA GLY A 136 -20.49 -14.20 16.52
C GLY A 136 -21.22 -13.34 17.53
N GLY A 137 -22.49 -13.70 17.76
CA GLY A 137 -23.29 -13.15 18.85
C GLY A 137 -23.60 -14.25 19.85
N GLY A 138 -22.74 -14.42 20.85
CA GLY A 138 -22.95 -15.42 21.91
C GLY A 138 -21.91 -15.44 23.04
N GLY A 139 -21.10 -14.38 23.19
CA GLY A 139 -20.00 -14.35 24.17
C GLY A 139 -18.81 -15.26 23.81
N LEU A 140 -18.83 -15.85 22.61
CA LEU A 140 -17.71 -16.55 21.98
C LEU A 140 -16.98 -15.54 21.08
N GLY A 141 -15.65 -15.54 21.11
CA GLY A 141 -14.84 -14.72 20.20
C GLY A 141 -15.15 -15.02 18.73
N GLY A 142 -14.63 -14.21 17.82
CA GLY A 142 -14.91 -14.33 16.39
C GLY A 142 -13.79 -13.78 15.53
N TRP A 143 -14.13 -13.43 14.29
CA TRP A 143 -13.18 -12.87 13.33
C TRP A 143 -13.74 -11.59 12.74
N VAL A 144 -12.90 -10.57 12.63
CA VAL A 144 -13.21 -9.33 11.90
C VAL A 144 -12.31 -9.23 10.68
N HIS A 145 -12.84 -8.67 9.61
CA HIS A 145 -12.15 -8.53 8.34
C HIS A 145 -11.56 -7.12 8.21
N LEU A 146 -10.25 -7.05 8.01
CA LEU A 146 -9.58 -5.82 7.61
C LEU A 146 -9.83 -5.61 6.11
N SER A 147 -10.59 -4.56 5.79
CA SER A 147 -10.98 -4.22 4.43
C SER A 147 -10.13 -3.08 3.88
N ASP A 148 -9.92 -3.09 2.57
CA ASP A 148 -9.31 -2.00 1.83
C ASP A 148 -10.25 -0.77 1.81
N LEU A 149 -9.70 0.42 2.08
CA LEU A 149 -10.44 1.68 2.14
C LEU A 149 -10.75 2.28 0.77
N ARG A 150 -10.28 1.70 -0.33
CA ARG A 150 -10.66 2.14 -1.69
C ARG A 150 -12.15 1.92 -1.98
N ASN A 151 -12.74 0.90 -1.35
CA ASN A 151 -14.12 0.48 -1.51
C ASN A 151 -14.69 0.02 -0.16
N PRO A 152 -14.93 0.97 0.77
CA PRO A 152 -15.39 0.62 2.10
C PRO A 152 -16.80 0.00 2.02
N PRO A 153 -17.04 -1.14 2.69
CA PRO A 153 -18.34 -1.78 2.65
C PRO A 153 -19.40 -0.94 3.39
N ASP A 154 -20.66 -1.10 2.98
CA ASP A 154 -21.79 -0.57 3.74
C ASP A 154 -21.77 -1.09 5.19
N TYR A 155 -22.31 -0.31 6.13
CA TYR A 155 -22.39 -0.71 7.53
C TYR A 155 -23.06 -2.09 7.71
N GLY A 156 -22.39 -2.98 8.44
CA GLY A 156 -22.85 -4.35 8.68
C GLY A 156 -22.66 -5.31 7.50
N ARG A 157 -22.00 -4.89 6.40
CA ARG A 157 -21.58 -5.77 5.30
C ARG A 157 -20.09 -6.07 5.37
N ILE A 158 -19.72 -7.18 4.72
CA ILE A 158 -18.33 -7.55 4.47
C ILE A 158 -17.94 -7.01 3.09
N ALA A 159 -16.70 -6.54 2.95
CA ALA A 159 -16.14 -6.13 1.67
C ALA A 159 -16.09 -7.29 0.64
N TRP A 160 -15.89 -6.96 -0.63
CA TRP A 160 -15.67 -7.97 -1.65
C TRP A 160 -14.42 -8.80 -1.35
N PRO A 161 -14.38 -10.11 -1.71
CA PRO A 161 -13.21 -10.95 -1.43
C PRO A 161 -11.88 -10.39 -1.97
N GLU A 162 -11.90 -9.65 -3.08
CA GLU A 162 -10.72 -8.97 -3.63
C GLU A 162 -10.27 -7.72 -2.84
N ASP A 163 -11.14 -7.17 -2.01
CA ASP A 163 -10.94 -5.97 -1.18
C ASP A 163 -10.66 -6.33 0.31
N ILE A 164 -10.75 -7.60 0.70
CA ILE A 164 -10.38 -8.04 2.05
C ILE A 164 -8.88 -8.27 2.10
N LEU A 165 -8.16 -7.50 2.92
CA LEU A 165 -6.72 -7.65 3.15
C LEU A 165 -6.44 -8.92 3.96
N GLY A 166 -7.25 -9.13 5.00
CA GLY A 166 -7.14 -10.28 5.88
C GLY A 166 -8.15 -10.23 7.02
N SER A 167 -8.02 -11.17 7.94
CA SER A 167 -8.90 -11.32 9.10
C SER A 167 -8.09 -11.41 10.38
N VAL A 168 -8.62 -10.87 11.46
CA VAL A 168 -8.02 -10.90 12.79
C VAL A 168 -9.04 -11.50 13.76
N GLU A 169 -8.58 -12.36 14.65
CA GLU A 169 -9.45 -12.93 15.68
C GLU A 169 -9.76 -11.88 16.75
N VAL A 170 -10.96 -11.96 17.29
CA VAL A 170 -11.51 -11.07 18.31
C VAL A 170 -11.93 -11.88 19.50
N ASP A 171 -11.53 -11.46 20.69
CA ASP A 171 -11.98 -12.06 21.93
C ASP A 171 -13.44 -11.70 22.25
N ARG A 172 -13.98 -12.30 23.32
CA ARG A 172 -15.34 -12.04 23.80
C ARG A 172 -15.61 -10.58 24.24
N THR A 173 -14.56 -9.80 24.48
CA THR A 173 -14.63 -8.41 24.94
C THR A 173 -14.46 -7.39 23.81
N GLY A 174 -14.15 -7.87 22.59
CA GLY A 174 -13.87 -7.01 21.44
C GLY A 174 -12.39 -6.66 21.29
N GLY A 175 -11.51 -7.30 22.05
CA GLY A 175 -10.06 -7.18 21.93
C GLY A 175 -9.55 -7.95 20.71
N LEU A 176 -8.72 -7.31 19.90
CA LEU A 176 -8.05 -7.94 18.76
C LEU A 176 -6.87 -8.79 19.24
N LEU A 177 -6.81 -10.05 18.80
CA LEU A 177 -5.66 -10.92 19.02
C LEU A 177 -4.61 -10.70 17.92
N ASP A 178 -3.37 -11.10 18.21
CA ASP A 178 -2.28 -11.07 17.23
C ASP A 178 -2.30 -12.30 16.30
N SER A 179 -3.41 -12.49 15.59
CA SER A 179 -3.67 -13.69 14.77
C SER A 179 -4.10 -13.35 13.33
N PHE A 180 -3.47 -12.32 12.74
CA PHE A 180 -3.77 -11.90 11.38
C PHE A 180 -3.56 -13.02 10.34
N GLN A 181 -4.61 -13.29 9.57
CA GLN A 181 -4.60 -14.20 8.42
C GLN A 181 -4.90 -13.43 7.14
N SER A 182 -4.03 -13.53 6.14
CA SER A 182 -4.25 -12.89 4.84
C SER A 182 -5.38 -13.56 4.07
N SER A 183 -6.15 -12.79 3.29
CA SER A 183 -7.33 -13.30 2.58
C SER A 183 -6.99 -14.23 1.40
N GLY A 184 -5.75 -14.16 0.88
CA GLY A 184 -5.30 -14.90 -0.32
C GLY A 184 -5.93 -14.45 -1.65
N THR A 185 -7.13 -13.85 -1.60
CA THR A 185 -7.89 -13.32 -2.74
C THR A 185 -7.67 -11.83 -3.01
N TYR A 186 -6.99 -11.13 -2.10
CA TYR A 186 -6.75 -9.70 -2.16
C TYR A 186 -6.02 -9.28 -3.44
N ARG A 187 -6.45 -8.15 -4.03
CA ARG A 187 -5.83 -7.56 -5.21
C ARG A 187 -5.41 -6.12 -4.95
N ILE A 188 -4.19 -5.76 -5.37
CA ILE A 188 -3.66 -4.39 -5.26
C ILE A 188 -4.48 -3.40 -6.12
N VAL A 189 -4.97 -3.84 -7.28
CA VAL A 189 -5.78 -3.02 -8.20
C VAL A 189 -7.05 -3.79 -8.56
N THR A 190 -8.19 -3.14 -8.39
CA THR A 190 -9.53 -3.61 -8.81
C THR A 190 -10.16 -2.57 -9.75
N ASN A 191 -11.41 -2.78 -10.16
CA ASN A 191 -12.14 -1.79 -10.95
C ASN A 191 -12.45 -0.51 -10.15
N GLU A 192 -12.47 -0.59 -8.82
CA GLU A 192 -12.65 0.55 -7.92
C GLU A 192 -11.37 1.37 -7.74
N GLY A 193 -10.23 0.83 -8.19
CA GLY A 193 -8.95 1.54 -8.24
C GLY A 193 -7.81 0.81 -7.52
N ILE A 194 -6.79 1.58 -7.15
CA ILE A 194 -5.60 1.07 -6.46
C ILE A 194 -5.82 1.00 -4.94
N LEU A 195 -5.04 0.16 -4.27
CA LEU A 195 -5.15 -0.09 -2.84
C LEU A 195 -5.28 1.17 -1.98
N GLY A 196 -6.12 1.08 -0.96
CA GLY A 196 -6.40 2.09 0.05
C GLY A 196 -6.18 1.52 1.45
N LEU A 197 -5.18 2.05 2.15
CA LEU A 197 -4.92 1.71 3.55
C LEU A 197 -5.30 2.88 4.46
N SER A 198 -5.64 2.57 5.72
CA SER A 198 -5.76 3.58 6.76
C SER A 198 -4.45 4.35 6.91
N ASP A 199 -4.53 5.57 7.43
CA ASP A 199 -3.35 6.43 7.60
C ASP A 199 -2.27 5.73 8.43
N PHE A 200 -2.66 5.08 9.52
CA PHE A 200 -1.77 4.33 10.40
C PHE A 200 -1.08 3.16 9.67
N LEU A 201 -1.83 2.30 9.00
CA LEU A 201 -1.25 1.15 8.30
C LEU A 201 -0.39 1.57 7.12
N ARG A 202 -0.79 2.63 6.42
CA ARG A 202 -0.01 3.22 5.32
C ARG A 202 1.34 3.74 5.84
N GLU A 203 1.36 4.49 6.93
CA GLU A 203 2.60 5.00 7.52
C GLU A 203 3.56 3.87 7.89
N LYS A 204 3.03 2.80 8.50
CA LYS A 204 3.82 1.61 8.84
C LYS A 204 4.33 0.85 7.63
N LEU A 205 3.52 0.75 6.58
CA LEU A 205 3.97 0.18 5.32
C LEU A 205 5.10 1.01 4.70
N VAL A 206 4.98 2.33 4.69
CA VAL A 206 6.02 3.23 4.18
C VAL A 206 7.32 3.11 4.97
N GLU A 207 7.23 3.00 6.30
CA GLU A 207 8.38 2.75 7.18
C GLU A 207 9.11 1.46 6.77
N ARG A 208 8.36 0.35 6.63
CA ARG A 208 8.93 -0.94 6.21
C ARG A 208 9.50 -0.92 4.80
N LEU A 209 8.82 -0.27 3.85
CA LEU A 209 9.31 -0.12 2.48
C LEU A 209 10.62 0.66 2.41
N ARG A 210 10.83 1.66 3.28
CA ARG A 210 12.11 2.39 3.36
C ARG A 210 13.25 1.51 3.85
N GLU A 211 12.98 0.54 4.71
CA GLU A 211 13.99 -0.43 5.15
C GLU A 211 14.36 -1.37 4.00
N VAL A 212 13.35 -1.90 3.31
CA VAL A 212 13.55 -2.75 2.11
C VAL A 212 14.32 -2.00 1.01
N ASP A 213 14.01 -0.72 0.77
CA ASP A 213 14.72 0.13 -0.20
C ASP A 213 16.20 0.33 0.16
N LYS A 214 16.53 0.38 1.47
CA LYS A 214 17.93 0.47 1.93
C LYS A 214 18.66 -0.86 1.78
N GLU A 215 17.99 -1.96 2.12
CA GLU A 215 18.55 -3.32 2.00
C GLU A 215 18.78 -3.69 0.52
N ASP A 216 17.85 -3.33 -0.36
CA ASP A 216 17.91 -3.64 -1.78
C ASP A 216 18.29 -2.43 -2.64
N THR A 217 19.56 -2.04 -2.53
CA THR A 217 20.14 -0.96 -3.34
C THR A 217 20.46 -1.40 -4.78
N ALA A 218 20.38 -2.70 -5.09
CA ALA A 218 20.97 -3.28 -6.29
C ALA A 218 20.10 -3.14 -7.57
N ASP A 219 18.78 -3.14 -7.45
CA ASP A 219 17.86 -3.14 -8.62
C ASP A 219 17.07 -1.83 -8.75
N ARG A 220 17.69 -0.86 -9.43
CA ARG A 220 17.15 0.50 -9.67
C ARG A 220 16.89 0.70 -11.17
N PRO A 221 15.62 0.64 -11.63
CA PRO A 221 15.31 0.80 -13.05
C PRO A 221 15.53 2.24 -13.54
N GLN A 222 15.84 2.36 -14.84
CA GLN A 222 15.98 3.66 -15.51
C GLN A 222 14.60 4.28 -15.78
N VAL A 223 14.32 5.40 -15.13
CA VAL A 223 13.12 6.21 -15.33
C VAL A 223 13.36 7.30 -16.36
N LEU A 224 12.36 7.58 -17.20
CA LEU A 224 12.39 8.73 -18.12
C LEU A 224 12.04 10.00 -17.35
N GLU A 225 12.73 11.08 -17.73
CA GLU A 225 12.47 12.44 -17.23
C GLU A 225 11.20 13.04 -17.85
#